data_AF-A0A3P1XRJ4-F1
#
_entry.id   AF-A0A3P1XRJ4-F1
#
_cell.length_a   1.000
_cell.length_b   1.000
_cell.length_c   1.000
_cell.angle_alpha   90.00
_cell.angle_beta   90.00
_cell.angle_gamma   90.00
#
_symmetry.space_group_name_H-M   'P 1'
#
loop_
_entity.id
_entity.type
_entity.pdbx_description
1 polymer ?
#
loop_
_entity_poly.entity_id
_entity_poly.type
_entity_poly.pdbx_seq_one_letter_code
_entity_poly.pdbx_strand_id
1 'polypeptide(L)'
;MNPLQLVYKLLNNRNRLPRFVNRLIDYAMTNTPVVVLRILSQYRGEKKPQLTPPRVPAEVATRVVIAPVNYAGQGTLWARALEEHREDTWAYAYAVEVPGGFAFPTDTEIPLHVYAGSRSWQDRQLATVSECSHVLIEAERQILGRRFKSLRAEVRELRSRGLNVAFLAHGTDVRVPTIHRRESPWSLFHDPGYYWQGEERMARANIAALKSLGGRVFVSTPDLQLFLPEARWCPTVIDTAKWFGAKKQHSGDREKPLVVHVPSKPLIKGTDLIEPALHRLADAGLIEYRRVVGIPSEKMPELYGEADIVLDQFRLGSYGVTAIEAMAAGCVVLGHITEATRETVLQESGLELPIVEATPDTIERVITELVTDRGRIHKLAAEGKEFVREVHSGKASARVLSEGWLDS
;
A
#
# COMPACT_ATOMS: atom_id res chain seq x y z
N MET A 1 32.47 20.20 -1.61
CA MET A 1 31.39 19.36 -1.03
C MET A 1 30.20 19.42 -1.97
N ASN A 2 29.76 18.29 -2.53
CA ASN A 2 28.71 18.27 -3.56
C ASN A 2 27.36 18.75 -2.98
N PRO A 3 26.62 19.68 -3.62
CA PRO A 3 25.29 20.12 -3.17
C PRO A 3 24.34 18.95 -2.85
N LEU A 4 24.39 17.85 -3.60
CA LEU A 4 23.59 16.65 -3.35
C LEU A 4 23.98 15.92 -2.07
N GLN A 5 25.27 15.89 -1.71
CA GLN A 5 25.74 15.30 -0.45
C GLN A 5 25.33 16.14 0.76
N LEU A 6 25.29 17.47 0.61
CA LEU A 6 24.80 18.37 1.66
C LEU A 6 23.28 18.20 1.88
N VAL A 7 22.51 18.09 0.80
CA VAL A 7 21.07 17.79 0.84
C VAL A 7 20.80 16.42 1.47
N TYR A 8 21.56 15.38 1.08
CA TYR A 8 21.43 14.04 1.66
C TYR A 8 21.76 14.02 3.16
N LYS A 9 22.81 14.74 3.57
CA LYS A 9 23.20 14.87 4.99
C LYS A 9 22.18 15.68 5.81
N LEU A 10 21.51 16.66 5.21
CA LEU A 10 20.40 17.42 5.80
C LEU A 10 19.14 16.55 5.94
N LEU A 11 18.81 15.74 4.93
CA LEU A 11 17.65 14.84 4.94
C LEU A 11 17.83 13.67 5.93
N ASN A 12 19.05 13.18 6.13
CA ASN A 12 19.35 12.14 7.14
C ASN A 12 19.39 12.67 8.59
N ASN A 13 19.41 13.99 8.80
CA ASN A 13 19.47 14.59 10.14
C ASN A 13 18.25 15.48 10.45
N ARG A 14 17.12 15.23 9.78
CA ARG A 14 15.91 16.06 9.94
C ARG A 14 15.44 16.19 11.37
N ASN A 15 15.62 15.16 12.20
CA ASN A 15 15.29 15.19 13.62
C ASN A 15 16.12 16.19 14.45
N ARG A 16 17.28 16.63 13.94
CA ARG A 16 18.14 17.64 14.59
C ARG A 16 17.91 19.06 14.09
N LEU A 17 17.06 19.24 13.07
CA LEU A 17 16.79 20.56 12.48
C LEU A 17 15.68 21.30 13.25
N PRO A 18 15.78 22.64 13.40
CA PRO A 18 14.70 23.45 13.97
C PRO A 18 13.36 23.23 13.26
N ARG A 19 12.25 23.33 14.00
CA ARG A 19 10.89 23.09 13.47
C ARG A 19 10.58 23.92 12.22
N PHE A 20 11.02 25.18 12.15
CA PHE A 20 10.79 26.04 11.00
C PHE A 20 11.57 25.58 9.74
N VAL A 21 12.78 25.06 9.90
CA VAL A 21 13.59 24.48 8.80
C VAL A 21 12.92 23.23 8.27
N ASN A 22 12.44 22.35 9.16
CA ASN A 22 11.70 21.16 8.74
C ASN A 22 10.41 21.50 7.97
N ARG A 23 9.68 22.54 8.37
CA ARG A 23 8.50 23.03 7.62
C ARG A 23 8.89 23.55 6.23
N LEU A 24 10.01 24.24 6.10
CA LEU A 24 10.52 24.72 4.81
C LEU A 24 10.93 23.56 3.90
N ILE A 25 11.58 22.52 4.45
CA ILE A 25 11.93 21.30 3.71
C ILE A 25 10.67 20.57 3.23
N ASP A 26 9.68 20.36 4.11
CA ASP A 26 8.40 19.75 3.73
C ASP A 26 7.69 20.56 2.64
N TYR A 27 7.68 21.88 2.77
CA TYR A 27 7.10 22.78 1.78
C TYR A 27 7.82 22.69 0.43
N ALA A 28 9.16 22.63 0.42
CA ALA A 28 9.95 22.52 -0.81
C ALA A 28 9.80 21.15 -1.50
N MET A 29 9.72 20.06 -0.72
CA MET A 29 9.48 18.71 -1.26
C MET A 29 8.07 18.57 -1.86
N THR A 30 7.07 19.23 -1.27
CA THR A 30 5.70 19.24 -1.78
C THR A 30 5.46 20.24 -2.91
N ASN A 31 6.30 21.28 -3.03
CA ASN A 31 6.15 22.37 -3.98
C ASN A 31 7.35 22.60 -4.90
N THR A 32 8.11 21.54 -5.23
CA THR A 32 9.24 21.66 -6.15
C THR A 32 8.77 22.38 -7.43
N PRO A 33 9.43 23.50 -7.83
CA PRO A 33 8.92 24.32 -8.91
C PRO A 33 8.79 23.51 -10.19
N VAL A 34 7.57 23.47 -10.73
CA VAL A 34 7.20 22.75 -11.97
C VAL A 34 8.15 23.09 -13.12
N VAL A 35 8.72 24.30 -13.13
CA VAL A 35 9.73 24.77 -14.09
C VAL A 35 11.02 23.94 -14.04
N VAL A 36 11.49 23.57 -12.85
CA VAL A 36 12.73 22.78 -12.70
C VAL A 36 12.51 21.35 -13.20
N LEU A 37 11.36 20.74 -12.88
CA LEU A 37 10.98 19.40 -13.36
C LEU A 37 10.76 19.38 -14.89
N ARG A 38 10.23 20.47 -15.45
CA ARG A 38 10.05 20.66 -16.90
C ARG A 38 11.38 20.80 -17.65
N ILE A 39 12.33 21.55 -17.10
CA ILE A 39 13.68 21.70 -17.69
C ILE A 39 14.41 20.35 -17.65
N LEU A 40 14.30 19.60 -16.56
CA LEU A 40 14.93 18.28 -16.43
C LEU A 40 14.36 17.24 -17.39
N SER A 41 13.04 17.21 -17.62
CA SER A 41 12.40 16.31 -18.61
C SER A 41 12.74 16.69 -20.05
N GLN A 42 12.81 17.98 -20.38
CA GLN A 42 13.28 18.44 -21.69
C GLN A 42 14.76 18.09 -21.93
N TYR A 43 15.60 18.17 -20.90
CA TYR A 43 17.01 17.78 -20.98
C TYR A 43 17.19 16.27 -21.16
N ARG A 44 16.24 15.45 -20.68
CA ARG A 44 16.23 13.98 -20.84
C ARG A 44 15.71 13.49 -22.20
N GLY A 45 15.24 14.38 -23.08
CA GLY A 45 14.75 14.02 -24.41
C GLY A 45 13.49 13.16 -24.40
N GLU A 46 12.71 13.17 -23.31
CA GLU A 46 11.46 12.44 -23.20
C GLU A 46 10.45 12.97 -24.23
N LYS A 47 10.09 12.14 -25.22
CA LYS A 47 9.00 12.45 -26.17
C LYS A 47 7.76 12.77 -25.36
N LYS A 48 7.07 13.88 -25.67
CA LYS A 48 5.76 14.21 -25.06
C LYS A 48 4.86 12.97 -25.17
N PRO A 49 4.55 12.26 -24.08
CA PRO A 49 3.60 11.17 -24.19
C PRO A 49 2.26 11.76 -24.61
N GLN A 50 1.64 11.18 -25.63
CA GLN A 50 0.30 11.57 -26.04
C GLN A 50 -0.69 10.97 -25.03
N LEU A 51 -0.83 11.67 -23.90
CA LEU A 51 -1.72 11.31 -22.81
C LEU A 51 -3.16 11.69 -23.21
N THR A 52 -3.73 10.83 -24.05
CA THR A 52 -5.16 10.86 -24.38
C THR A 52 -5.86 9.97 -23.36
N PRO A 53 -6.76 10.52 -22.51
CA PRO A 53 -7.58 9.70 -21.63
C PRO A 53 -8.38 8.66 -22.43
N PRO A 54 -8.73 7.51 -21.84
CA PRO A 54 -9.54 6.51 -22.53
C PRO A 54 -10.91 7.07 -22.89
N ARG A 55 -11.52 6.52 -23.94
CA ARG A 55 -12.93 6.78 -24.24
C ARG A 55 -13.77 6.13 -23.16
N VAL A 56 -14.63 6.91 -22.52
CA VAL A 56 -15.58 6.43 -21.54
C VAL A 56 -16.76 5.75 -22.26
N PRO A 57 -17.11 4.49 -21.94
CA PRO A 57 -18.23 3.80 -22.57
C PRO A 57 -19.56 4.38 -22.09
N ALA A 58 -20.35 4.92 -23.01
CA ALA A 58 -21.60 5.61 -22.69
C ALA A 58 -22.71 4.63 -22.28
N GLU A 59 -22.63 3.40 -22.77
CA GLU A 59 -23.56 2.29 -22.56
C GLU A 59 -23.47 1.64 -21.18
N VAL A 60 -22.35 1.83 -20.46
CA VAL A 60 -22.13 1.25 -19.14
C VAL A 60 -22.67 2.18 -18.06
N ALA A 61 -23.49 1.67 -17.16
CA ALA A 61 -24.15 2.47 -16.12
C ALA A 61 -23.13 3.03 -15.10
N THR A 62 -22.29 2.13 -14.57
CA THR A 62 -21.31 2.46 -13.54
C THR A 62 -19.93 2.67 -14.16
N ARG A 63 -19.48 3.92 -14.17
CA ARG A 63 -18.18 4.34 -14.69
C ARG A 63 -17.35 4.91 -13.55
N VAL A 64 -16.24 4.25 -13.22
CA VAL A 64 -15.43 4.55 -12.03
C VAL A 64 -14.05 5.03 -12.45
N VAL A 65 -13.57 6.09 -11.80
CA VAL A 65 -12.17 6.54 -11.90
C VAL A 65 -11.47 6.32 -10.57
N ILE A 66 -10.31 5.69 -10.59
CA ILE A 66 -9.46 5.47 -9.40
C ILE A 66 -8.10 6.14 -9.63
N ALA A 67 -7.75 7.12 -8.78
CA ALA A 67 -6.57 7.94 -8.99
C ALA A 67 -6.16 8.71 -7.71
N PRO A 68 -4.93 9.25 -7.60
CA PRO A 68 -3.92 9.28 -8.65
C PRO A 68 -2.61 8.56 -8.26
N VAL A 69 -2.59 7.65 -7.28
CA VAL A 69 -1.32 7.14 -6.72
C VAL A 69 -1.02 5.71 -7.10
N ASN A 70 -2.00 4.80 -7.10
CA ASN A 70 -1.80 3.39 -7.42
C ASN A 70 -0.68 2.72 -6.59
N TYR A 71 -0.61 3.01 -5.28
CA TYR A 71 0.41 2.41 -4.41
C TYR A 71 0.31 0.89 -4.46
N ALA A 72 1.43 0.21 -4.70
CA ALA A 72 1.48 -1.25 -4.87
C ALA A 72 0.52 -1.79 -5.97
N GLY A 73 0.22 -0.99 -6.99
CA GLY A 73 -0.67 -1.36 -8.09
C GLY A 73 -2.16 -1.42 -7.71
N GLN A 74 -2.52 -0.98 -6.50
CA GLN A 74 -3.83 -1.26 -5.93
C GLN A 74 -4.97 -0.54 -6.64
N GLY A 75 -4.80 0.73 -7.03
CA GLY A 75 -5.81 1.45 -7.82
C GLY A 75 -6.20 0.70 -9.09
N THR A 76 -5.22 0.13 -9.78
CA THR A 76 -5.42 -0.66 -11.01
C THR A 76 -6.04 -2.02 -10.70
N LEU A 77 -5.56 -2.72 -9.67
CA LEU A 77 -6.11 -4.01 -9.29
C LEU A 77 -7.54 -3.90 -8.75
N TRP A 78 -7.90 -2.82 -8.06
CA TRP A 78 -9.28 -2.54 -7.67
C TRP A 78 -10.16 -2.23 -8.88
N ALA A 79 -9.66 -1.48 -9.87
CA ALA A 79 -10.39 -1.24 -11.11
C ALA A 79 -10.69 -2.57 -11.84
N ARG A 80 -9.69 -3.46 -11.97
CA ARG A 80 -9.88 -4.79 -12.59
C ARG A 80 -10.82 -5.67 -11.77
N ALA A 81 -10.72 -5.65 -10.43
CA ALA A 81 -11.63 -6.37 -9.56
C ALA A 81 -13.09 -5.91 -9.73
N LEU A 82 -13.32 -4.61 -9.90
CA LEU A 82 -14.67 -4.08 -10.15
C LEU A 82 -15.23 -4.58 -11.49
N GLU A 83 -14.44 -4.53 -12.57
CA GLU A 83 -14.88 -5.04 -13.87
C GLU A 83 -15.08 -6.56 -13.90
N GLU A 84 -14.26 -7.31 -13.17
CA GLU A 84 -14.36 -8.77 -13.09
C GLU A 84 -15.59 -9.23 -12.32
N HIS A 85 -15.98 -8.49 -11.27
CA HIS A 85 -17.06 -8.90 -10.36
C HIS A 85 -18.35 -8.08 -10.49
N ARG A 86 -18.43 -7.15 -11.44
CA ARG A 86 -19.64 -6.38 -11.77
C ARG A 86 -19.82 -6.22 -13.27
N GLU A 87 -20.90 -6.80 -13.79
CA GLU A 87 -21.22 -6.78 -15.23
C GLU A 87 -21.52 -5.38 -15.77
N ASP A 88 -21.99 -4.46 -14.93
CA ASP A 88 -22.45 -3.12 -15.29
C ASP A 88 -21.41 -2.01 -15.05
N THR A 89 -20.14 -2.40 -14.87
CA THR A 89 -19.09 -1.51 -14.38
C THR A 89 -17.90 -1.45 -15.32
N TRP A 90 -17.47 -0.23 -15.62
CA TRP A 90 -16.22 0.09 -16.30
C TRP A 90 -15.34 0.91 -15.36
N ALA A 91 -14.07 0.55 -15.24
CA ALA A 91 -13.17 1.21 -14.30
C ALA A 91 -11.84 1.61 -14.96
N TYR A 92 -11.47 2.86 -14.73
CA TYR A 92 -10.24 3.46 -15.22
C TYR A 92 -9.33 3.88 -14.07
N ALA A 93 -8.13 3.33 -14.04
CA ALA A 93 -7.11 3.69 -13.08
C ALA A 93 -5.95 4.45 -13.75
N TYR A 94 -5.56 5.58 -13.17
CA TYR A 94 -4.34 6.25 -13.58
C TYR A 94 -3.51 6.68 -12.38
N ALA A 95 -2.19 6.72 -12.59
CA ALA A 95 -1.23 7.05 -11.57
C ALA A 95 -0.31 8.18 -12.02
N VAL A 96 0.12 9.01 -11.07
CA VAL A 96 1.20 9.97 -11.31
C VAL A 96 2.52 9.26 -11.14
N GLU A 97 3.41 9.45 -12.11
CA GLU A 97 4.78 8.95 -12.05
C GLU A 97 5.46 9.41 -10.76
N VAL A 98 6.11 8.47 -10.08
CA VAL A 98 6.94 8.74 -8.91
C VAL A 98 8.41 8.54 -9.30
N PRO A 99 9.18 9.62 -9.58
CA PRO A 99 10.58 9.48 -9.98
C PRO A 99 11.40 8.71 -8.94
N GLY A 100 12.02 7.60 -9.35
CA GLY A 100 12.79 6.72 -8.47
C GLY A 100 11.95 5.86 -7.52
N GLY A 101 10.63 5.83 -7.69
CA GLY A 101 9.72 4.91 -7.01
C GLY A 101 9.60 3.56 -7.74
N PHE A 102 8.78 2.66 -7.19
CA PHE A 102 8.41 1.42 -7.86
C PHE A 102 7.43 1.73 -9.00
N ALA A 103 7.66 1.12 -10.17
CA ALA A 103 6.72 1.16 -11.28
C ALA A 103 5.68 0.05 -11.11
N PHE A 104 4.41 0.42 -11.01
CA PHE A 104 3.28 -0.51 -10.99
C PHE A 104 2.43 -0.30 -12.24
N PRO A 105 1.95 -1.37 -12.89
CA PRO A 105 1.04 -1.24 -14.02
C PRO A 105 -0.17 -0.38 -13.68
N THR A 106 -0.57 0.45 -14.64
CA THR A 106 -1.76 1.32 -14.59
C THR A 106 -2.22 1.61 -16.02
N ASP A 107 -3.49 1.96 -16.21
CA ASP A 107 -4.03 2.19 -17.56
C ASP A 107 -3.40 3.42 -18.20
N THR A 108 -3.05 4.41 -17.39
CA THR A 108 -2.31 5.57 -17.85
C THR A 108 -1.38 6.07 -16.75
N GLU A 109 -0.09 6.17 -17.07
CA GLU A 109 0.89 6.83 -16.21
C GLU A 109 1.03 8.30 -16.63
N ILE A 110 0.88 9.21 -15.68
CA ILE A 110 0.93 10.65 -15.89
C ILE A 110 2.27 11.19 -15.37
N PRO A 111 3.15 11.70 -16.24
CA PRO A 111 4.39 12.33 -15.82
C PRO A 111 4.12 13.50 -14.87
N LEU A 112 4.92 13.62 -13.82
CA LEU A 112 4.72 14.61 -12.75
C LEU A 112 4.62 16.06 -13.28
N HIS A 113 5.39 16.39 -14.32
CA HIS A 113 5.38 17.73 -14.92
C HIS A 113 4.07 18.02 -15.69
N VAL A 114 3.45 17.00 -16.29
CA VAL A 114 2.13 17.12 -16.95
C VAL A 114 1.06 17.31 -15.89
N TYR A 115 1.04 16.43 -14.89
CA TYR A 115 0.09 16.48 -13.77
C TYR A 115 0.12 17.87 -13.09
N ALA A 116 1.32 18.37 -12.77
CA ALA A 116 1.47 19.63 -12.05
C ALA A 116 1.23 20.89 -12.91
N GLY A 117 1.49 20.85 -14.23
CA GLY A 117 1.62 22.06 -15.04
C GLY A 117 0.82 22.14 -16.34
N SER A 118 0.28 21.03 -16.85
CA SER A 118 -0.38 21.01 -18.16
C SER A 118 -1.86 21.32 -18.06
N ARG A 119 -2.25 22.60 -18.26
CA ARG A 119 -3.67 23.00 -18.31
C ARG A 119 -4.48 22.23 -19.34
N SER A 120 -3.91 22.00 -20.53
CA SER A 120 -4.61 21.26 -21.57
C SER A 120 -4.87 19.80 -21.20
N TRP A 121 -3.95 19.13 -20.49
CA TRP A 121 -4.22 17.80 -19.94
C TRP A 121 -5.26 17.87 -18.82
N GLN A 122 -5.14 18.81 -17.89
CA GLN A 122 -6.08 18.98 -16.77
C GLN A 122 -7.52 19.21 -17.25
N ASP A 123 -7.71 20.02 -18.29
CA ASP A 123 -9.03 20.31 -18.85
C ASP A 123 -9.60 19.09 -19.61
N ARG A 124 -8.77 18.35 -20.37
CA ARG A 124 -9.18 17.07 -21.00
C ARG A 124 -9.52 15.99 -19.97
N GLN A 125 -8.72 15.90 -18.92
CA GLN A 125 -8.94 14.96 -17.82
C GLN A 125 -10.24 15.29 -17.09
N LEU A 126 -10.51 16.58 -16.80
CA LEU A 126 -11.78 17.00 -16.22
C LEU A 126 -12.96 16.64 -17.12
N ALA A 127 -12.86 16.87 -18.43
CA ALA A 127 -13.91 16.49 -19.38
C ALA A 127 -14.19 14.99 -19.33
N THR A 128 -13.13 14.16 -19.39
CA THR A 128 -13.24 12.68 -19.35
C THR A 128 -13.82 12.20 -18.02
N VAL A 129 -13.30 12.70 -16.90
CA VAL A 129 -13.79 12.34 -15.57
C VAL A 129 -15.25 12.76 -15.40
N SER A 130 -15.67 13.88 -16.01
CA SER A 130 -17.07 14.35 -15.95
C SER A 130 -18.06 13.40 -16.65
N GLU A 131 -17.59 12.49 -17.51
CA GLU A 131 -18.43 11.46 -18.14
C GLU A 131 -18.59 10.22 -17.23
N CYS A 132 -17.83 10.15 -16.14
CA CYS A 132 -17.90 9.05 -15.17
C CYS A 132 -18.97 9.31 -14.10
N SER A 133 -19.42 8.24 -13.46
CA SER A 133 -20.40 8.30 -12.36
C SER A 133 -19.74 8.43 -10.98
N HIS A 134 -18.56 7.82 -10.82
CA HIS A 134 -17.93 7.61 -9.53
C HIS A 134 -16.44 7.95 -9.59
N VAL A 135 -15.92 8.50 -8.49
CA VAL A 135 -14.48 8.81 -8.35
C VAL A 135 -13.98 8.32 -6.99
N LEU A 136 -12.97 7.46 -7.00
CA LEU A 136 -12.19 7.08 -5.82
C LEU A 136 -10.89 7.89 -5.80
N ILE A 137 -10.79 8.80 -4.82
CA ILE A 137 -9.61 9.62 -4.62
C ILE A 137 -8.65 8.93 -3.63
N GLU A 138 -7.49 8.54 -4.11
CA GLU A 138 -6.44 7.93 -3.30
C GLU A 138 -5.54 8.98 -2.61
N ALA A 139 -5.12 8.67 -1.37
CA ALA A 139 -4.14 9.41 -0.57
C ALA A 139 -4.46 10.92 -0.39
N GLU A 140 -5.74 11.28 -0.45
CA GLU A 140 -6.24 12.66 -0.38
C GLU A 140 -5.54 13.60 -1.38
N ARG A 141 -5.16 13.09 -2.55
CA ARG A 141 -4.52 13.87 -3.62
C ARG A 141 -5.51 14.31 -4.68
N GLN A 142 -5.27 15.49 -5.24
CA GLN A 142 -6.06 15.99 -6.36
C GLN A 142 -5.86 15.14 -7.62
N ILE A 143 -6.90 14.57 -8.18
CA ILE A 143 -6.80 13.74 -9.38
C ILE A 143 -6.60 14.60 -10.65
N LEU A 144 -6.95 15.90 -10.60
CA LEU A 144 -6.79 16.85 -11.72
C LEU A 144 -5.54 17.74 -11.55
N GLY A 145 -4.54 17.25 -10.83
CA GLY A 145 -3.28 17.96 -10.61
C GLY A 145 -3.49 19.29 -9.90
N ARG A 146 -2.90 20.37 -10.46
CA ARG A 146 -3.06 21.74 -9.92
C ARG A 146 -4.17 22.53 -10.61
N ARG A 147 -5.21 21.84 -11.11
CA ARG A 147 -6.36 22.51 -11.75
C ARG A 147 -7.12 23.39 -10.77
N PHE A 148 -7.30 22.89 -9.56
CA PHE A 148 -7.97 23.58 -8.47
C PHE A 148 -6.97 23.93 -7.36
N LYS A 149 -7.33 24.93 -6.54
CA LYS A 149 -6.47 25.42 -5.45
C LYS A 149 -6.31 24.43 -4.29
N SER A 150 -7.20 23.46 -4.16
CA SER A 150 -7.19 22.46 -3.10
C SER A 150 -8.07 21.27 -3.46
N LEU A 151 -7.86 20.14 -2.77
CA LEU A 151 -8.73 18.96 -2.84
C LEU A 151 -10.21 19.34 -2.60
N ARG A 152 -10.50 20.19 -1.61
CA ARG A 152 -11.88 20.66 -1.35
C ARG A 152 -12.50 21.40 -2.53
N ALA A 153 -11.72 22.20 -3.25
CA ALA A 153 -12.23 22.89 -4.44
C ALA A 153 -12.51 21.90 -5.57
N GLU A 154 -11.65 20.90 -5.75
CA GLU A 154 -11.81 19.86 -6.75
C GLU A 154 -13.01 18.95 -6.48
N VAL A 155 -13.14 18.43 -5.24
CA VAL A 155 -14.28 17.59 -4.84
C VAL A 155 -15.61 18.33 -5.02
N ARG A 156 -15.67 19.63 -4.74
CA ARG A 156 -16.88 20.44 -4.99
C ARG A 156 -17.22 20.53 -6.47
N GLU A 157 -16.22 20.66 -7.33
CA GLU A 157 -16.43 20.67 -8.78
C GLU A 157 -16.88 19.29 -9.30
N LEU A 158 -16.28 18.20 -8.82
CA LEU A 158 -16.70 16.86 -9.22
C LEU A 158 -18.15 16.59 -8.80
N ARG A 159 -18.53 16.97 -7.58
CA ARG A 159 -19.90 16.81 -7.08
C ARG A 159 -20.91 17.72 -7.77
N SER A 160 -20.54 18.95 -8.13
CA SER A 160 -21.46 19.85 -8.88
C SER A 160 -21.79 19.33 -10.27
N ARG A 161 -20.97 18.41 -10.80
CA ARG A 161 -21.17 17.69 -12.05
C ARG A 161 -21.93 16.36 -11.87
N GLY A 162 -22.36 16.04 -10.65
CA GLY A 162 -23.13 14.84 -10.34
C GLY A 162 -22.31 13.60 -10.01
N LEU A 163 -20.97 13.72 -9.87
CA LEU A 163 -20.13 12.56 -9.55
C LEU A 163 -20.21 12.19 -8.07
N ASN A 164 -20.32 10.90 -7.79
CA ASN A 164 -20.24 10.35 -6.45
C ASN A 164 -18.78 10.11 -6.06
N VAL A 165 -18.28 10.92 -5.13
CA VAL A 165 -16.86 10.95 -4.75
C VAL A 165 -16.64 10.23 -3.41
N ALA A 166 -15.78 9.21 -3.43
CA ALA A 166 -15.24 8.51 -2.27
C ALA A 166 -13.72 8.71 -2.14
N PHE A 167 -13.18 8.33 -0.98
CA PHE A 167 -11.77 8.48 -0.65
C PHE A 167 -11.17 7.16 -0.21
N LEU A 168 -9.88 6.95 -0.49
CA LEU A 168 -9.14 5.81 -0.01
C LEU A 168 -7.78 6.22 0.57
N ALA A 169 -7.57 5.91 1.84
CA ALA A 169 -6.34 6.22 2.54
C ALA A 169 -5.41 4.99 2.68
N HIS A 170 -4.10 5.24 2.61
CA HIS A 170 -3.06 4.23 2.78
C HIS A 170 -2.08 4.61 3.88
N GLY A 171 -1.78 3.67 4.79
CA GLY A 171 -0.67 3.77 5.73
C GLY A 171 -0.50 5.17 6.33
N THR A 172 0.59 5.85 5.95
CA THR A 172 0.99 7.18 6.42
C THR A 172 0.02 8.31 6.08
N ASP A 173 -0.90 8.11 5.14
CA ASP A 173 -1.92 9.09 4.77
C ASP A 173 -2.80 9.45 5.97
N VAL A 174 -3.03 8.49 6.88
CA VAL A 174 -3.90 8.66 8.06
C VAL A 174 -3.32 8.08 9.34
N ARG A 175 -2.24 7.29 9.28
CA ARG A 175 -1.58 6.75 10.49
C ARG A 175 -0.95 7.87 11.29
N VAL A 176 -1.50 8.15 12.47
CA VAL A 176 -1.02 9.18 13.38
C VAL A 176 0.10 8.62 14.26
N PRO A 177 1.37 9.08 14.09
CA PRO A 177 2.52 8.53 14.80
C PRO A 177 2.39 8.55 16.32
N THR A 178 1.97 9.66 16.93
CA THR A 178 1.79 9.75 18.39
C THR A 178 0.77 8.76 18.95
N ILE A 179 -0.31 8.46 18.22
CA ILE A 179 -1.27 7.44 18.62
C ILE A 179 -0.64 6.06 18.48
N HIS A 180 -0.06 5.73 17.32
CA HIS A 180 0.58 4.43 17.09
C HIS A 180 1.72 4.11 18.08
N ARG A 181 2.50 5.11 18.51
CA ARG A 181 3.52 4.97 19.56
C ARG A 181 2.95 4.57 20.92
N ARG A 182 1.75 5.02 21.23
CA ARG A 182 1.07 4.68 22.49
C ARG A 182 0.50 3.27 22.44
N GLU A 183 -0.03 2.86 21.29
CA GLU A 183 -0.67 1.55 21.11
C GLU A 183 0.33 0.40 20.97
N SER A 184 1.57 0.64 20.52
CA SER A 184 2.55 -0.43 20.31
C SER A 184 3.95 -0.11 20.87
N PRO A 185 4.54 -1.00 21.68
CA PRO A 185 5.93 -0.86 22.15
C PRO A 185 6.95 -1.03 21.01
N TRP A 186 6.60 -1.72 19.91
CA TRP A 186 7.49 -1.96 18.77
C TRP A 186 7.32 -0.94 17.63
N SER A 187 6.46 0.06 17.82
CA SER A 187 6.20 1.14 16.88
C SER A 187 7.50 1.72 16.30
N LEU A 188 7.58 1.81 14.96
CA LEU A 188 8.73 2.42 14.25
C LEU A 188 8.99 3.87 14.67
N PHE A 189 7.97 4.55 15.17
CA PHE A 189 8.06 5.95 15.55
C PHE A 189 8.75 6.17 16.91
N HIS A 190 9.12 5.09 17.62
CA HIS A 190 10.05 5.16 18.75
C HIS A 190 11.50 5.32 18.29
N ASP A 191 11.81 5.02 17.03
CA ASP A 191 13.16 5.16 16.48
C ASP A 191 13.58 6.65 16.42
N PRO A 192 14.66 7.06 17.11
CA PRO A 192 15.11 8.45 17.14
C PRO A 192 15.71 8.94 15.81
N GLY A 193 16.04 8.03 14.89
CA GLY A 193 16.50 8.30 13.52
C GLY A 193 15.36 8.49 12.52
N TYR A 194 14.12 8.13 12.87
CA TYR A 194 12.97 8.25 11.97
C TYR A 194 12.26 9.61 12.13
N TYR A 195 12.15 10.39 11.05
CA TYR A 195 11.45 11.68 11.06
C TYR A 195 9.95 11.48 10.79
N TRP A 196 9.15 11.43 11.85
CA TRP A 196 7.70 11.19 11.76
C TRP A 196 6.83 12.42 11.94
N GLN A 197 7.37 13.56 12.39
CA GLN A 197 6.56 14.74 12.70
C GLN A 197 5.91 15.35 11.44
N GLY A 198 6.53 15.18 10.26
CA GLY A 198 5.92 15.55 8.98
C GLY A 198 4.73 14.67 8.64
N GLU A 199 4.90 13.35 8.77
CA GLU A 199 3.84 12.35 8.58
C GLU A 199 2.67 12.59 9.53
N GLU A 200 2.94 12.94 10.79
CA GLU A 200 1.87 13.27 11.73
C GLU A 200 1.04 14.47 11.29
N ARG A 201 1.70 15.55 10.84
CA ARG A 201 0.98 16.75 10.36
C ARG A 201 0.11 16.42 9.15
N MET A 202 0.65 15.64 8.22
CA MET A 202 -0.06 15.19 7.03
C MET A 202 -1.26 14.32 7.43
N ALA A 203 -1.06 13.28 8.24
CA ALA A 203 -2.11 12.37 8.68
C ALA A 203 -3.27 13.11 9.36
N ARG A 204 -2.96 14.01 10.30
CA ARG A 204 -3.99 14.81 10.99
C ARG A 204 -4.73 15.75 10.03
N ALA A 205 -4.03 16.33 9.07
CA ALA A 205 -4.65 17.21 8.06
C ALA A 205 -5.57 16.42 7.11
N ASN A 206 -5.15 15.24 6.67
CA ASN A 206 -5.95 14.35 5.81
C ASN A 206 -7.19 13.86 6.55
N ILE A 207 -7.07 13.38 7.80
CA ILE A 207 -8.22 12.99 8.63
C ILE A 207 -9.23 14.16 8.77
N ALA A 208 -8.74 15.37 9.06
CA ALA A 208 -9.61 16.54 9.16
C ALA A 208 -10.27 16.89 7.81
N ALA A 209 -9.54 16.75 6.71
CA ALA A 209 -10.05 16.97 5.36
C ALA A 209 -11.17 15.96 5.04
N LEU A 210 -10.94 14.66 5.23
CA LEU A 210 -11.91 13.59 5.00
C LEU A 210 -13.22 13.83 5.77
N LYS A 211 -13.13 14.10 7.07
CA LYS A 211 -14.30 14.43 7.92
C LYS A 211 -15.08 15.63 7.39
N SER A 212 -14.37 16.65 6.93
CA SER A 212 -14.99 17.88 6.45
C SER A 212 -15.49 17.84 4.99
N LEU A 213 -15.01 16.88 4.19
CA LEU A 213 -15.46 16.66 2.82
C LEU A 213 -16.71 15.77 2.83
N GLY A 214 -16.81 14.83 3.76
CA GLY A 214 -17.87 13.84 3.82
C GLY A 214 -17.85 12.90 2.62
N GLY A 215 -18.73 11.89 2.60
CA GLY A 215 -18.74 10.82 1.61
C GLY A 215 -18.14 9.52 2.15
N ARG A 216 -18.08 8.49 1.31
CA ARG A 216 -17.53 7.19 1.70
C ARG A 216 -16.01 7.27 1.82
N VAL A 217 -15.47 6.68 2.88
CA VAL A 217 -14.03 6.59 3.13
C VAL A 217 -13.65 5.11 3.27
N PHE A 218 -12.61 4.73 2.56
CA PHE A 218 -12.01 3.40 2.59
C PHE A 218 -10.58 3.48 3.12
N VAL A 219 -10.10 2.36 3.66
CA VAL A 219 -8.70 2.18 4.05
C VAL A 219 -8.13 0.91 3.45
N SER A 220 -6.89 0.94 3.00
CA SER A 220 -6.24 -0.21 2.33
C SER A 220 -5.77 -1.32 3.28
N THR A 221 -5.52 -1.00 4.55
CA THR A 221 -5.15 -1.98 5.57
C THR A 221 -6.06 -1.83 6.79
N PRO A 222 -6.42 -2.95 7.47
CA PRO A 222 -7.44 -2.93 8.50
C PRO A 222 -7.05 -2.10 9.73
N ASP A 223 -5.76 -2.05 10.08
CA ASP A 223 -5.25 -1.24 11.21
C ASP A 223 -5.56 0.26 11.11
N LEU A 224 -5.85 0.77 9.92
CA LEU A 224 -6.10 2.20 9.72
C LEU A 224 -7.45 2.66 10.28
N GLN A 225 -8.36 1.74 10.57
CA GLN A 225 -9.60 2.04 11.31
C GLN A 225 -9.33 2.55 12.72
N LEU A 226 -8.16 2.29 13.30
CA LEU A 226 -7.72 2.94 14.54
C LEU A 226 -7.73 4.48 14.43
N PHE A 227 -7.46 5.02 13.24
CA PHE A 227 -7.38 6.46 12.99
C PHE A 227 -8.64 7.02 12.30
N LEU A 228 -9.35 6.16 11.55
CA LEU A 228 -10.61 6.46 10.88
C LEU A 228 -11.64 5.34 11.17
N PRO A 229 -12.25 5.32 12.36
CA PRO A 229 -13.21 4.27 12.74
C PRO A 229 -14.44 4.19 11.82
N GLU A 230 -14.78 5.29 11.14
CA GLU A 230 -15.87 5.35 10.17
C GLU A 230 -15.55 4.78 8.79
N ALA A 231 -14.27 4.51 8.51
CA ALA A 231 -13.84 3.99 7.21
C ALA A 231 -14.10 2.49 7.08
N ARG A 232 -14.36 2.02 5.86
CA ARG A 232 -14.45 0.58 5.56
C ARG A 232 -13.11 0.05 5.08
N TRP A 233 -12.71 -1.13 5.54
CA TRP A 233 -11.51 -1.75 5.02
C TRP A 233 -11.77 -2.27 3.60
N CYS A 234 -11.05 -1.73 2.62
CA CYS A 234 -11.01 -2.23 1.25
C CYS A 234 -9.77 -3.13 1.10
N PRO A 235 -9.93 -4.47 1.04
CA PRO A 235 -8.80 -5.37 0.93
C PRO A 235 -7.91 -5.02 -0.26
N THR A 236 -6.60 -5.13 -0.04
CA THR A 236 -5.64 -5.06 -1.14
C THR A 236 -5.76 -6.31 -2.01
N VAL A 237 -5.48 -6.18 -3.30
CA VAL A 237 -5.61 -7.23 -4.29
C VAL A 237 -4.23 -7.67 -4.76
N ILE A 238 -4.09 -8.95 -5.11
CA ILE A 238 -2.91 -9.50 -5.78
C ILE A 238 -3.31 -10.21 -7.08
N ASP A 239 -2.35 -10.40 -7.98
CA ASP A 239 -2.50 -11.29 -9.14
C ASP A 239 -2.47 -12.76 -8.69
N THR A 240 -3.66 -13.32 -8.43
CA THR A 240 -3.78 -14.69 -7.93
C THR A 240 -3.24 -15.73 -8.91
N ALA A 241 -3.35 -15.50 -10.22
CA ALA A 241 -2.82 -16.41 -11.24
C ALA A 241 -1.30 -16.50 -11.16
N LYS A 242 -0.62 -15.36 -11.00
CA LYS A 242 0.83 -15.29 -10.80
C LYS A 242 1.28 -16.02 -9.53
N TRP A 243 0.60 -15.82 -8.41
CA TRP A 243 1.07 -16.30 -7.11
C TRP A 243 0.65 -17.73 -6.77
N PHE A 244 -0.56 -18.17 -7.15
CA PHE A 244 -0.98 -19.56 -6.97
C PHE A 244 -0.22 -20.52 -7.90
N GLY A 245 0.25 -20.02 -9.04
CA GLY A 245 1.11 -20.77 -9.97
C GLY A 245 2.56 -20.94 -9.51
N ALA A 246 2.96 -20.33 -8.39
CA ALA A 246 4.30 -20.52 -7.83
C ALA A 246 4.52 -21.99 -7.48
N LYS A 247 5.44 -22.65 -8.20
CA LYS A 247 5.76 -24.06 -7.96
C LYS A 247 6.41 -24.18 -6.59
N LYS A 248 5.77 -24.91 -5.67
CA LYS A 248 6.44 -25.39 -4.47
C LYS A 248 7.57 -26.32 -4.90
N GLN A 249 8.80 -25.87 -4.73
CA GLN A 249 9.96 -26.65 -5.13
C GLN A 249 10.23 -27.78 -4.13
N HIS A 250 9.73 -27.66 -2.89
CA HIS A 250 9.92 -28.63 -1.82
C HIS A 250 8.58 -28.85 -1.10
N SER A 251 8.13 -30.10 -1.04
CA SER A 251 6.85 -30.54 -0.46
C SER A 251 6.91 -30.76 1.06
N GLY A 252 7.69 -29.95 1.79
CA GLY A 252 7.83 -30.11 3.25
C GLY A 252 8.77 -31.26 3.69
N ASP A 253 9.50 -31.88 2.76
CA ASP A 253 10.45 -32.97 3.04
C ASP A 253 11.84 -32.49 3.47
N ARG A 254 12.03 -31.17 3.58
CA ARG A 254 13.29 -30.59 4.06
C ARG A 254 13.50 -30.98 5.52
N GLU A 255 14.73 -31.28 5.91
CA GLU A 255 15.06 -31.55 7.32
C GLU A 255 14.77 -30.32 8.19
N LYS A 256 15.11 -29.12 7.67
CA LYS A 256 14.92 -27.83 8.32
C LYS A 256 14.06 -26.91 7.43
N PRO A 257 13.04 -26.23 7.97
CA PRO A 257 12.24 -25.30 7.17
C PRO A 257 13.06 -24.06 6.79
N LEU A 258 12.86 -23.58 5.57
CA LEU A 258 13.42 -22.34 5.07
C LEU A 258 12.56 -21.16 5.51
N VAL A 259 13.15 -20.30 6.35
CA VAL A 259 12.58 -19.05 6.84
C VAL A 259 13.17 -17.89 6.02
N VAL A 260 12.31 -17.17 5.29
CA VAL A 260 12.70 -16.04 4.45
C VAL A 260 12.21 -14.73 5.03
N HIS A 261 13.08 -13.71 5.03
CA HIS A 261 12.72 -12.33 5.33
C HIS A 261 13.09 -11.42 4.16
N VAL A 262 12.13 -10.67 3.62
CA VAL A 262 12.32 -9.79 2.44
C VAL A 262 12.05 -8.33 2.78
N PRO A 263 12.94 -7.65 3.52
CA PRO A 263 12.66 -6.30 3.98
C PRO A 263 12.88 -5.26 2.89
N SER A 264 11.80 -4.81 2.23
CA SER A 264 11.85 -3.65 1.32
C SER A 264 12.26 -2.36 2.04
N LYS A 265 11.84 -2.19 3.29
CA LYS A 265 12.28 -1.15 4.22
C LYS A 265 12.60 -1.79 5.58
N PRO A 266 13.87 -2.14 5.86
CA PRO A 266 14.24 -2.89 7.06
C PRO A 266 13.72 -2.31 8.36
N LEU A 267 13.80 -0.98 8.52
CA LEU A 267 13.27 -0.31 9.71
C LEU A 267 11.77 -0.58 9.90
N ILE A 268 10.96 -0.40 8.85
CA ILE A 268 9.49 -0.60 8.93
C ILE A 268 9.16 -2.05 9.23
N LYS A 269 9.92 -2.98 8.64
CA LYS A 269 9.72 -4.42 8.84
C LYS A 269 10.20 -4.91 10.20
N GLY A 270 10.99 -4.12 10.93
CA GLY A 270 11.51 -4.51 12.25
C GLY A 270 12.66 -5.51 12.16
N THR A 271 13.42 -5.49 11.06
CA THR A 271 14.51 -6.43 10.81
C THR A 271 15.53 -6.45 11.95
N ASP A 272 15.86 -5.28 12.50
CA ASP A 272 16.77 -5.12 13.64
C ASP A 272 16.28 -5.81 14.92
N LEU A 273 14.97 -5.96 15.08
CA LEU A 273 14.36 -6.55 16.27
C LEU A 273 14.32 -8.08 16.20
N ILE A 274 14.19 -8.65 15.00
CA ILE A 274 13.96 -10.09 14.83
C ILE A 274 15.23 -10.87 14.45
N GLU A 275 16.17 -10.25 13.71
CA GLU A 275 17.35 -10.96 13.19
C GLU A 275 18.19 -11.64 14.27
N PRO A 276 18.43 -11.06 15.46
CA PRO A 276 19.18 -11.75 16.50
C PRO A 276 18.57 -13.09 16.91
N ALA A 277 17.24 -13.19 16.98
CA ALA A 277 16.55 -14.44 17.29
C ALA A 277 16.66 -15.45 16.14
N LEU A 278 16.54 -14.98 14.90
CA LEU A 278 16.64 -15.83 13.71
C LEU A 278 18.03 -16.44 13.56
N HIS A 279 19.08 -15.67 13.85
CA HIS A 279 20.45 -16.19 13.85
C HIS A 279 20.65 -17.27 14.92
N ARG A 280 20.15 -17.07 16.15
CA ARG A 280 20.22 -18.11 17.19
C ARG A 280 19.52 -19.41 16.77
N LEU A 281 18.34 -19.32 16.17
CA LEU A 281 17.60 -20.48 15.67
C LEU A 281 18.33 -21.20 14.53
N ALA A 282 18.96 -20.44 13.63
CA ALA A 282 19.76 -21.00 12.54
C ALA A 282 21.03 -21.69 13.05
N ASP A 283 21.74 -21.07 14.01
CA ASP A 283 22.94 -21.62 14.65
C ASP A 283 22.63 -22.89 15.46
N ALA A 284 21.46 -22.94 16.10
CA ALA A 284 20.93 -24.14 16.75
C ALA A 284 20.49 -25.23 15.75
N GLY A 285 20.51 -24.93 14.45
CA GLY A 285 20.13 -25.85 13.39
C GLY A 285 18.64 -26.13 13.30
N LEU A 286 17.78 -25.27 13.85
CA LEU A 286 16.33 -25.44 13.82
C LEU A 286 15.70 -24.95 12.51
N ILE A 287 16.33 -23.98 11.85
CA ILE A 287 15.86 -23.37 10.59
C ILE A 287 17.01 -23.12 9.62
N GLU A 288 16.71 -23.01 8.33
CA GLU A 288 17.54 -22.25 7.39
C GLU A 288 17.00 -20.82 7.34
N TYR A 289 17.81 -19.82 7.69
CA TYR A 289 17.40 -18.41 7.60
C TYR A 289 18.01 -17.73 6.38
N ARG A 290 17.17 -17.07 5.57
CA ARG A 290 17.59 -16.29 4.41
C ARG A 290 16.99 -14.89 4.44
N ARG A 291 17.85 -13.88 4.66
CA ARG A 291 17.51 -12.49 4.40
C ARG A 291 17.71 -12.18 2.92
N VAL A 292 16.70 -11.63 2.27
CA VAL A 292 16.72 -11.32 0.83
C VAL A 292 16.44 -9.84 0.60
N VAL A 293 17.31 -9.18 -0.18
CA VAL A 293 17.23 -7.74 -0.47
C VAL A 293 17.49 -7.51 -1.95
N GLY A 294 16.74 -6.57 -2.56
CA GLY A 294 17.01 -6.11 -3.93
C GLY A 294 16.65 -7.11 -5.04
N ILE A 295 15.82 -8.12 -4.74
CA ILE A 295 15.33 -9.04 -5.76
C ILE A 295 14.23 -8.38 -6.61
N PRO A 296 14.29 -8.49 -7.96
CA PRO A 296 13.22 -8.01 -8.82
C PRO A 296 11.87 -8.67 -8.50
N SER A 297 10.77 -7.92 -8.60
CA SER A 297 9.42 -8.39 -8.27
C SER A 297 8.96 -9.61 -9.09
N GLU A 298 9.51 -9.81 -10.28
CA GLU A 298 9.27 -10.97 -11.15
C GLU A 298 9.85 -12.27 -10.59
N LYS A 299 10.89 -12.18 -9.75
CA LYS A 299 11.57 -13.33 -9.12
C LYS A 299 10.99 -13.69 -7.75
N MET A 300 10.11 -12.86 -7.21
CA MET A 300 9.50 -13.10 -5.91
C MET A 300 8.63 -14.36 -5.83
N PRO A 301 7.83 -14.74 -6.85
CA PRO A 301 7.08 -16.00 -6.82
C PRO A 301 7.98 -17.23 -6.73
N GLU A 302 9.13 -17.22 -7.41
CA GLU A 302 10.12 -18.30 -7.34
C GLU A 302 10.71 -18.40 -5.92
N LEU A 303 11.12 -17.27 -5.34
CA LEU A 303 11.63 -17.20 -3.98
C LEU A 303 10.62 -17.71 -2.93
N TYR A 304 9.35 -17.30 -3.00
CA TYR A 304 8.32 -17.77 -2.08
C TYR A 304 7.90 -19.22 -2.36
N GLY A 305 8.01 -19.68 -3.60
CA GLY A 305 7.86 -21.10 -3.95
C GLY A 305 8.90 -22.00 -3.27
N GLU A 306 10.07 -21.46 -2.93
CA GLU A 306 11.10 -22.15 -2.14
C GLU A 306 10.88 -22.06 -0.63
N ALA A 307 10.22 -21.02 -0.12
CA ALA A 307 10.11 -20.75 1.31
C ALA A 307 9.01 -21.58 1.98
N ASP A 308 9.27 -22.03 3.21
CA ASP A 308 8.29 -22.66 4.08
C ASP A 308 7.60 -21.60 4.95
N ILE A 309 8.39 -20.70 5.52
CA ILE A 309 7.97 -19.62 6.39
C ILE A 309 8.47 -18.27 5.85
N VAL A 310 7.60 -17.26 5.82
CA VAL A 310 7.95 -15.88 5.46
C VAL A 310 7.67 -14.95 6.64
N LEU A 311 8.66 -14.12 6.98
CA LEU A 311 8.57 -13.12 8.04
C LEU A 311 8.18 -11.75 7.47
N ASP A 312 7.03 -11.21 7.90
CA ASP A 312 6.56 -9.88 7.48
C ASP A 312 6.73 -8.81 8.58
N GLN A 313 5.75 -7.92 8.78
CA GLN A 313 5.91 -6.69 9.56
C GLN A 313 5.90 -6.94 11.08
N PHE A 314 6.91 -6.45 11.81
CA PHE A 314 7.00 -6.58 13.28
C PHE A 314 6.82 -5.27 14.05
N ARG A 315 6.48 -4.17 13.37
CA ARG A 315 6.32 -2.84 14.01
C ARG A 315 4.94 -2.22 13.89
N LEU A 316 4.16 -2.59 12.88
CA LEU A 316 2.94 -1.88 12.51
C LEU A 316 1.64 -2.51 13.02
N GLY A 317 1.68 -3.76 13.50
CA GLY A 317 0.48 -4.43 14.01
C GLY A 317 -0.51 -4.84 12.92
N SER A 318 -0.05 -4.96 11.67
CA SER A 318 -0.87 -5.17 10.47
C SER A 318 -0.09 -5.94 9.42
N TYR A 319 -0.76 -6.30 8.33
CA TYR A 319 -0.18 -7.02 7.21
C TYR A 319 -0.40 -6.25 5.91
N GLY A 320 0.45 -6.50 4.92
CA GLY A 320 0.38 -5.86 3.61
C GLY A 320 0.61 -6.84 2.47
N VAL A 321 0.82 -6.30 1.27
CA VAL A 321 0.95 -7.07 0.03
C VAL A 321 1.97 -8.21 0.14
N THR A 322 3.13 -8.00 0.78
CA THR A 322 4.15 -9.03 0.99
C THR A 322 3.61 -10.28 1.72
N ALA A 323 2.81 -10.09 2.78
CA ALA A 323 2.21 -11.20 3.51
C ALA A 323 1.16 -11.93 2.65
N ILE A 324 0.37 -11.18 1.89
CA ILE A 324 -0.67 -11.71 0.99
C ILE A 324 -0.04 -12.55 -0.12
N GLU A 325 1.01 -12.03 -0.77
CA GLU A 325 1.77 -12.74 -1.81
C GLU A 325 2.43 -14.02 -1.27
N ALA A 326 3.00 -13.98 -0.06
CA ALA A 326 3.59 -15.15 0.58
C ALA A 326 2.54 -16.22 0.93
N MET A 327 1.39 -15.83 1.50
CA MET A 327 0.27 -16.76 1.74
C MET A 327 -0.23 -17.37 0.43
N ALA A 328 -0.34 -16.57 -0.63
CA ALA A 328 -0.74 -17.04 -1.95
C ALA A 328 0.23 -18.07 -2.54
N ALA A 329 1.54 -17.84 -2.36
CA ALA A 329 2.58 -18.81 -2.73
C ALA A 329 2.58 -20.08 -1.84
N GLY A 330 1.74 -20.13 -0.80
CA GLY A 330 1.62 -21.25 0.13
C GLY A 330 2.70 -21.27 1.20
N CYS A 331 3.23 -20.13 1.59
CA CYS A 331 4.08 -20.00 2.77
C CYS A 331 3.22 -19.79 4.01
N VAL A 332 3.70 -20.27 5.16
CA VAL A 332 3.21 -19.77 6.45
C VAL A 332 3.80 -18.39 6.67
N VAL A 333 2.97 -17.42 7.06
CA VAL A 333 3.43 -16.05 7.33
C VAL A 333 3.45 -15.81 8.83
N LEU A 334 4.57 -15.28 9.33
CA LEU A 334 4.72 -14.79 10.71
C LEU A 334 4.84 -13.27 10.70
N GLY A 335 4.15 -12.60 11.61
CA GLY A 335 4.23 -11.15 11.77
C GLY A 335 3.51 -10.68 13.02
N HIS A 336 3.76 -9.43 13.42
CA HIS A 336 3.06 -8.83 14.54
C HIS A 336 1.73 -8.26 14.06
N ILE A 337 0.64 -8.88 14.51
CA ILE A 337 -0.75 -8.51 14.18
C ILE A 337 -1.46 -8.16 15.48
N THR A 338 -2.03 -6.95 15.57
CA THR A 338 -2.80 -6.54 16.75
C THR A 338 -4.16 -7.23 16.79
N GLU A 339 -4.75 -7.32 17.99
CA GLU A 339 -6.08 -7.90 18.16
C GLU A 339 -7.13 -7.14 17.34
N ALA A 340 -7.12 -5.80 17.40
CA ALA A 340 -8.04 -4.96 16.62
C ALA A 340 -7.94 -5.22 15.10
N THR A 341 -6.74 -5.51 14.58
CA THR A 341 -6.54 -5.90 13.18
C THR A 341 -7.20 -7.25 12.89
N ARG A 342 -7.06 -8.25 13.76
CA ARG A 342 -7.72 -9.56 13.61
C ARG A 342 -9.23 -9.43 13.67
N GLU A 343 -9.74 -8.71 14.66
CA GLU A 343 -11.17 -8.45 14.83
C GLU A 343 -11.77 -7.80 13.58
N THR A 344 -11.09 -6.78 13.02
CA THR A 344 -11.51 -6.12 11.78
C THR A 344 -11.57 -7.11 10.61
N VAL A 345 -10.52 -7.93 10.43
CA VAL A 345 -10.49 -8.93 9.35
C VAL A 345 -11.63 -9.92 9.50
N LEU A 346 -11.84 -10.47 10.70
CA LEU A 346 -12.90 -11.43 10.97
C LEU A 346 -14.29 -10.81 10.74
N GLN A 347 -14.53 -9.60 11.24
CA GLN A 347 -15.82 -8.93 11.10
C GLN A 347 -16.15 -8.58 9.65
N GLU A 348 -15.18 -8.10 8.86
CA GLU A 348 -15.44 -7.63 7.49
C GLU A 348 -15.36 -8.74 6.43
N SER A 349 -14.57 -9.79 6.67
CA SER A 349 -14.40 -10.92 5.73
C SER A 349 -15.13 -12.20 6.14
N GLY A 350 -15.46 -12.37 7.42
CA GLY A 350 -16.00 -13.61 7.98
C GLY A 350 -14.95 -14.72 8.15
N LEU A 351 -13.66 -14.42 7.94
CA LEU A 351 -12.57 -15.39 8.00
C LEU A 351 -11.51 -14.98 9.04
N GLU A 352 -10.99 -15.96 9.75
CA GLU A 352 -9.81 -15.80 10.61
C GLU A 352 -8.58 -15.49 9.76
N LEU A 353 -7.72 -14.58 10.22
CA LEU A 353 -6.48 -14.21 9.53
C LEU A 353 -5.39 -15.27 9.76
N PRO A 354 -4.96 -16.04 8.73
CA PRO A 354 -4.02 -17.16 8.87
C PRO A 354 -2.55 -16.71 8.90
N ILE A 355 -2.29 -15.56 9.52
CA ILE A 355 -0.93 -15.11 9.86
C ILE A 355 -0.67 -15.54 11.30
N VAL A 356 0.45 -16.21 11.55
CA VAL A 356 0.88 -16.57 12.90
C VAL A 356 1.39 -15.31 13.60
N GLU A 357 0.75 -14.93 14.71
CA GLU A 357 1.22 -13.82 15.52
C GLU A 357 2.60 -14.13 16.10
N ALA A 358 3.54 -13.22 15.87
CA ALA A 358 4.80 -13.19 16.57
C ALA A 358 5.24 -11.74 16.78
N THR A 359 5.70 -11.44 17.99
CA THR A 359 6.33 -10.17 18.33
C THR A 359 7.85 -10.34 18.32
N PRO A 360 8.63 -9.25 18.30
CA PRO A 360 10.06 -9.30 18.55
C PRO A 360 10.48 -10.11 19.78
N ASP A 361 9.65 -10.11 20.83
CA ASP A 361 9.94 -10.80 22.09
C ASP A 361 9.53 -12.28 22.06
N THR A 362 8.60 -12.67 21.19
CA THR A 362 8.05 -14.04 21.15
C THR A 362 8.49 -14.85 19.94
N ILE A 363 9.09 -14.23 18.91
CA ILE A 363 9.40 -14.89 17.63
C ILE A 363 10.25 -16.16 17.78
N GLU A 364 11.22 -16.18 18.70
CA GLU A 364 12.08 -17.35 18.93
C GLU A 364 11.26 -18.57 19.39
N ARG A 365 10.39 -18.35 20.38
CA ARG A 365 9.49 -19.37 20.90
C ARG A 365 8.49 -19.82 19.83
N VAL A 366 7.86 -18.87 19.13
CA VAL A 366 6.84 -19.15 18.11
C VAL A 366 7.43 -19.99 16.97
N ILE A 367 8.62 -19.66 16.47
CA ILE A 367 9.27 -20.47 15.43
C ILE A 367 9.62 -21.85 15.99
N THR A 368 10.18 -21.94 17.20
CA THR A 368 10.52 -23.23 17.82
C THR A 368 9.31 -24.16 17.95
N GLU A 369 8.15 -23.62 18.37
CA GLU A 369 6.89 -24.38 18.44
C GLU A 369 6.35 -24.76 17.06
N LEU A 370 6.58 -23.92 16.04
CA LEU A 370 6.07 -24.18 14.70
C LEU A 370 6.90 -25.25 13.97
N VAL A 371 8.23 -25.24 14.13
CA VAL A 371 9.11 -26.21 13.44
C VAL A 371 9.00 -27.63 13.99
N THR A 372 8.49 -27.81 15.21
CA THR A 372 8.23 -29.13 15.79
C THR A 372 6.92 -29.76 15.31
N ASP A 373 6.05 -28.99 14.65
CA ASP A 373 4.75 -29.44 14.13
C ASP A 373 4.62 -29.15 12.62
N ARG A 374 5.17 -30.05 11.80
CA ARG A 374 5.07 -29.97 10.34
C ARG A 374 3.63 -30.01 9.82
N GLY A 375 2.75 -30.74 10.52
CA GLY A 375 1.33 -30.84 10.16
C GLY A 375 0.65 -29.47 10.25
N ARG A 376 0.97 -28.71 11.31
CA ARG A 376 0.52 -27.33 11.48
C ARG A 376 1.03 -26.39 10.40
N ILE A 377 2.29 -26.52 9.95
CA ILE A 377 2.83 -25.71 8.84
C ILE A 377 2.01 -25.93 7.56
N HIS A 378 1.75 -27.19 7.19
CA HIS A 378 0.97 -27.51 5.99
C HIS A 378 -0.47 -27.00 6.09
N LYS A 379 -1.09 -27.13 7.26
CA LYS A 379 -2.45 -26.63 7.51
C LYS A 379 -2.51 -25.10 7.34
N LEU A 380 -1.62 -24.36 8.00
CA LEU A 380 -1.57 -22.90 7.94
C LEU A 380 -1.29 -22.39 6.52
N ALA A 381 -0.42 -23.07 5.76
CA ALA A 381 -0.16 -22.73 4.37
C ALA A 381 -1.39 -22.90 3.47
N ALA A 382 -2.20 -23.95 3.71
CA ALA A 382 -3.44 -24.17 3.00
C ALA A 382 -4.51 -23.13 3.37
N GLU A 383 -4.66 -22.81 4.66
CA GLU A 383 -5.55 -21.76 5.15
C GLU A 383 -5.18 -20.39 4.57
N GLY A 384 -3.88 -20.07 4.50
CA GLY A 384 -3.36 -18.87 3.86
C GLY A 384 -3.81 -18.72 2.41
N LYS A 385 -3.70 -19.79 1.61
CA LYS A 385 -4.15 -19.78 0.21
C LYS A 385 -5.65 -19.54 0.07
N GLU A 386 -6.45 -20.17 0.93
CA GLU A 386 -7.90 -20.00 0.91
C GLU A 386 -8.32 -18.60 1.31
N PHE A 387 -7.73 -18.06 2.38
CA PHE A 387 -7.97 -16.68 2.80
C PHE A 387 -7.63 -15.68 1.69
N VAL A 388 -6.50 -15.84 1.00
CA VAL A 388 -6.14 -14.99 -0.13
C VAL A 388 -7.17 -15.10 -1.27
N ARG A 389 -7.64 -16.31 -1.59
CA ARG A 389 -8.62 -16.52 -2.66
C ARG A 389 -9.93 -15.77 -2.38
N GLU A 390 -10.40 -15.78 -1.15
CA GLU A 390 -11.66 -15.11 -0.80
C GLU A 390 -11.51 -13.60 -0.56
N VAL A 391 -10.41 -13.17 0.05
CA VAL A 391 -10.25 -11.80 0.55
C VAL A 391 -9.41 -10.91 -0.36
N HIS A 392 -8.42 -11.47 -1.05
CA HIS A 392 -7.40 -10.71 -1.77
C HIS A 392 -7.32 -11.02 -3.28
N SER A 393 -8.29 -11.78 -3.82
CA SER A 393 -8.44 -12.02 -5.26
C SER A 393 -9.05 -10.85 -6.04
N GLY A 394 -9.67 -9.89 -5.35
CA GLY A 394 -10.48 -8.83 -5.95
C GLY A 394 -11.94 -8.91 -5.53
N LYS A 395 -12.46 -10.12 -5.27
CA LYS A 395 -13.87 -10.36 -4.90
C LYS A 395 -14.33 -9.53 -3.71
N ALA A 396 -13.62 -9.60 -2.58
CA ALA A 396 -13.99 -8.85 -1.38
C ALA A 396 -13.85 -7.32 -1.58
N SER A 397 -12.81 -6.86 -2.29
CA SER A 397 -12.60 -5.45 -2.59
C SER A 397 -13.72 -4.88 -3.47
N ALA A 398 -14.10 -5.60 -4.53
CA ALA A 398 -15.20 -5.22 -5.41
C ALA A 398 -16.53 -5.13 -4.64
N ARG A 399 -16.80 -6.10 -3.76
CA ARG A 399 -17.97 -6.08 -2.87
C ARG A 399 -17.97 -4.86 -1.96
N VAL A 400 -16.87 -4.60 -1.23
CA VAL A 400 -16.79 -3.46 -0.30
C VAL A 400 -16.91 -2.12 -1.02
N LEU A 401 -16.29 -1.97 -2.19
CA LEU A 401 -16.41 -0.74 -2.98
C LEU A 401 -17.83 -0.56 -3.53
N SER A 402 -18.54 -1.65 -3.82
CA SER A 402 -19.95 -1.60 -4.25
C SER A 402 -20.87 -1.16 -3.11
N GLU A 403 -20.81 -1.89 -2.00
CA GLU A 403 -21.72 -1.77 -0.87
C GLU A 403 -21.71 -0.36 -0.27
N GLY A 404 -22.76 0.40 -0.57
CA GLY A 404 -22.97 1.74 -0.02
C GLY A 404 -22.08 2.82 -0.63
N TRP A 405 -21.44 2.55 -1.78
CA TRP A 405 -20.86 3.60 -2.62
C TRP A 405 -21.27 3.49 -4.10
N LEU A 406 -20.90 2.43 -4.82
CA LEU A 406 -21.30 2.31 -6.22
C LEU A 406 -22.80 2.06 -6.39
N ASP A 407 -23.43 1.40 -5.41
CA ASP A 407 -24.85 1.10 -5.42
C ASP A 407 -25.73 2.22 -4.81
N SER A 408 -25.15 3.41 -4.56
CA SER A 408 -25.83 4.53 -3.84
C SER A 408 -26.44 5.61 -4.72
#